data_AF-A0A9C9W3I5-F1
#
_entry.id   AF-A0A9C9W3I5-F1
#
_cell.length_a   1.000
_cell.length_b   1.000
_cell.length_c   1.000
_cell.angle_alpha   90.00
_cell.angle_beta   90.00
_cell.angle_gamma   90.00
#
_symmetry.space_group_name_H-M   'P 1'
#
loop_
_entity.id
_entity.type
_entity.pdbx_description
1 polymer ?
#
loop_
_entity_poly.entity_id
_entity_poly.type
_entity_poly.pdbx_seq_one_letter_code
_entity_poly.pdbx_strand_id
1 'polypeptide(L)'
;MAAGLLAGMVAPASATNWLELQGTEPAGSTDRFKPWGFIQPQYSYTSNSKLPAGPWKGQKAAFNQIGPDLKSSSTFHLRRARFGARGANFPLDSKTNYFLLFEAGRNGITKFGDSDVAPTDASITLNQIPHARIRLGQFKYPG
;
A
#
# COMPACT_ATOMS: atom_id res chain seq x y z
N MET A 1 -42.70 32.14 -16.41
CA MET A 1 -41.57 31.17 -16.29
C MET A 1 -40.60 31.73 -15.26
N ALA A 2 -40.48 31.10 -14.09
CA ALA A 2 -39.54 31.51 -13.05
C ALA A 2 -38.37 30.52 -13.04
N ALA A 3 -37.17 30.99 -13.38
CA ALA A 3 -35.94 30.21 -13.32
C ALA A 3 -35.42 30.24 -11.88
N GLY A 4 -35.48 29.10 -11.19
CA GLY A 4 -34.89 28.93 -9.86
C GLY A 4 -33.37 28.75 -9.97
N LEU A 5 -32.61 29.63 -9.35
CA LEU A 5 -31.17 29.45 -9.13
C LEU A 5 -30.94 28.32 -8.12
N LEU A 6 -30.37 27.21 -8.59
CA LEU A 6 -29.78 26.19 -7.72
C LEU A 6 -28.42 26.70 -7.24
N ALA A 7 -28.37 27.26 -6.02
CA ALA A 7 -27.13 27.53 -5.32
C ALA A 7 -26.47 26.19 -4.94
N GLY A 8 -25.42 25.81 -5.66
CA GLY A 8 -24.61 24.63 -5.35
C GLY A 8 -23.90 24.81 -4.01
N MET A 9 -24.29 24.04 -3.00
CA MET A 9 -23.57 23.95 -1.74
C MET A 9 -22.19 23.32 -2.01
N VAL A 10 -21.13 24.12 -1.97
CA VAL A 10 -19.75 23.63 -1.98
C VAL A 10 -19.46 23.10 -0.57
N ALA A 11 -19.75 21.82 -0.33
CA ALA A 11 -19.33 21.17 0.91
C ALA A 11 -17.79 21.13 0.97
N PRO A 12 -17.17 21.42 2.12
CA PRO A 12 -15.73 21.26 2.27
C PRO A 12 -15.36 19.81 2.00
N ALA A 13 -14.43 19.59 1.07
CA ALA A 13 -13.84 18.28 0.85
C ALA A 13 -12.88 17.98 2.02
N SER A 14 -13.37 17.28 3.04
CA SER A 14 -12.52 16.74 4.10
C SER A 14 -11.68 15.60 3.53
N ALA A 15 -10.41 15.87 3.25
CA ALA A 15 -9.45 14.84 2.93
C ALA A 15 -8.93 14.22 4.23
N THR A 16 -9.17 12.93 4.40
CA THR A 16 -8.64 12.19 5.54
C THR A 16 -7.26 11.65 5.20
N ASN A 17 -6.27 11.89 6.06
CA ASN A 17 -4.97 11.23 5.94
C ASN A 17 -5.06 9.79 6.47
N TRP A 18 -5.21 8.82 5.56
CA TRP A 18 -5.32 7.41 5.94
C TRP A 18 -4.04 6.84 6.54
N LEU A 19 -2.88 7.47 6.30
CA LEU A 19 -1.61 7.07 6.91
C LEU A 19 -1.54 7.49 8.38
N GLU A 20 -2.12 8.64 8.73
CA GLU A 20 -2.22 9.12 10.13
C GLU A 20 -3.29 8.36 10.92
N LEU A 21 -4.42 8.02 10.31
CA LEU A 21 -5.50 7.31 11.00
C LEU A 21 -5.19 5.84 11.30
N GLN A 22 -4.24 5.26 10.60
CA GLN A 22 -3.92 3.85 10.74
C GLN A 22 -3.26 3.58 12.10
N GLY A 23 -3.89 2.71 12.90
CA GLY A 23 -3.36 2.35 14.22
C GLY A 23 -3.67 3.38 15.31
N THR A 24 -4.57 4.34 15.10
CA THR A 24 -4.99 5.32 16.11
C THR A 24 -6.37 5.05 16.70
N GLU A 25 -6.84 3.80 16.61
CA GLU A 25 -8.13 3.38 17.17
C GLU A 25 -8.20 3.67 18.70
N PRO A 26 -9.35 4.16 19.21
CA PRO A 26 -9.55 4.30 20.65
C PRO A 26 -9.38 2.97 21.42
N ALA A 27 -8.97 3.05 22.69
CA ALA A 27 -8.84 1.88 23.55
C ALA A 27 -10.17 1.11 23.60
N GLY A 28 -10.12 -0.21 23.41
CA GLY A 28 -11.31 -1.06 23.41
C GLY A 28 -12.22 -0.95 22.17
N SER A 29 -11.92 -0.12 21.16
CA SER A 29 -12.81 0.09 20.01
C SER A 29 -12.69 -0.96 18.90
N THR A 30 -11.77 -1.92 19.02
CA THR A 30 -11.58 -2.97 18.03
C THR A 30 -11.10 -4.26 18.68
N ASP A 31 -11.43 -5.38 18.05
CA ASP A 31 -10.93 -6.70 18.43
C ASP A 31 -9.40 -6.74 18.48
N ARG A 32 -8.89 -7.67 19.30
CA ARG A 32 -7.46 -7.89 19.50
C ARG A 32 -6.71 -8.22 18.22
N PHE A 33 -7.39 -8.78 17.22
CA PHE A 33 -6.79 -9.21 15.96
C PHE A 33 -7.80 -9.10 14.81
N LYS A 34 -7.48 -8.27 13.82
CA LYS A 34 -8.24 -8.10 12.57
C LYS A 34 -7.33 -8.35 11.38
N PRO A 35 -7.40 -9.54 10.77
CA PRO A 35 -6.66 -9.82 9.55
C PRO A 35 -7.33 -9.14 8.36
N TRP A 36 -6.54 -8.74 7.38
CA TRP A 36 -7.02 -8.25 6.10
C TRP A 36 -5.99 -8.55 5.02
N GLY A 37 -6.41 -8.56 3.77
CA GLY A 37 -5.48 -8.79 2.69
C GLY A 37 -6.15 -8.91 1.34
N PHE A 38 -5.32 -9.12 0.33
CA PHE A 38 -5.77 -9.42 -1.02
C PHE A 38 -4.67 -10.12 -1.81
N ILE A 39 -5.06 -10.78 -2.90
CA ILE A 39 -4.15 -11.32 -3.90
C ILE A 39 -4.51 -10.72 -5.27
N GLN A 40 -3.49 -10.44 -6.08
CA GLN A 40 -3.61 -9.83 -7.40
C GLN A 40 -2.83 -10.65 -8.43
N PRO A 41 -3.44 -11.71 -9.00
CA PRO A 41 -2.89 -12.37 -10.18
C PRO A 41 -2.96 -11.41 -11.37
N GLN A 42 -1.95 -11.43 -12.22
CA GLN A 42 -1.85 -10.55 -13.38
C GLN A 42 -1.24 -11.29 -14.56
N TYR A 43 -1.91 -11.21 -15.72
CA TYR A 43 -1.30 -11.44 -17.01
C TYR A 43 -0.96 -10.11 -17.67
N SER A 44 0.19 -10.02 -18.32
CA SER A 44 0.60 -8.83 -19.06
C SER A 44 1.25 -9.24 -20.37
N TYR A 45 0.99 -8.43 -21.40
CA TYR A 45 1.52 -8.61 -22.74
C TYR A 45 1.89 -7.25 -23.32
N THR A 46 2.96 -7.23 -24.10
CA THR A 46 3.51 -6.04 -24.74
C THR A 46 4.05 -6.45 -26.12
N SER A 47 4.17 -5.50 -27.05
CA SER A 47 4.52 -5.79 -28.46
C SER A 47 5.98 -6.21 -28.67
N ASN A 48 6.81 -6.25 -27.62
CA ASN A 48 8.22 -6.65 -27.67
C ASN A 48 9.05 -5.86 -28.70
N SER A 49 8.69 -4.59 -28.90
CA SER A 49 9.34 -3.73 -29.91
C SER A 49 10.80 -3.48 -29.57
N LYS A 50 11.59 -3.29 -30.63
CA LYS A 50 13.01 -2.95 -30.56
C LYS A 50 13.19 -1.44 -30.61
N LEU A 51 14.31 -0.96 -30.08
CA LEU A 51 14.68 0.46 -30.16
C LEU A 51 14.88 0.86 -31.63
N PRO A 52 14.18 1.89 -32.12
CA PRO A 52 14.24 2.30 -33.53
C PRO A 52 15.52 3.08 -33.88
N ALA A 53 16.14 3.73 -32.89
CA ALA A 53 17.31 4.59 -33.05
C ALA A 53 18.18 4.63 -31.78
N GLY A 54 19.37 5.23 -31.88
CA GLY A 54 20.32 5.41 -30.78
C GLY A 54 21.40 4.31 -30.68
N PRO A 55 22.31 4.40 -29.70
CA PRO A 55 23.44 3.48 -29.54
C PRO A 55 23.04 2.00 -29.35
N TRP A 56 21.80 1.75 -28.88
CA TRP A 56 21.25 0.42 -28.64
C TRP A 56 20.18 0.02 -29.66
N LYS A 57 20.18 0.63 -30.86
CA LYS A 57 19.24 0.32 -31.94
C LYS A 57 19.19 -1.19 -32.21
N GLY A 58 17.98 -1.73 -32.38
CA GLY A 58 17.76 -3.15 -32.63
C GLY A 58 17.73 -4.05 -31.38
N GLN A 59 18.12 -3.53 -30.21
CA GLN A 59 17.91 -4.22 -28.94
C GLN A 59 16.45 -4.10 -28.48
N LYS A 60 16.01 -5.01 -27.61
CA LYS A 60 14.66 -4.96 -27.01
C LYS A 60 14.51 -3.66 -26.20
N ALA A 61 13.42 -2.93 -26.42
CA ALA A 61 13.14 -1.74 -25.65
C ALA A 61 12.74 -2.12 -24.21
N ALA A 62 13.47 -1.65 -23.20
CA ALA A 62 13.21 -1.97 -21.80
C ALA A 62 11.78 -1.58 -21.35
N PHE A 63 11.24 -0.48 -21.87
CA PHE A 63 9.86 -0.05 -21.62
C PHE A 63 8.79 -0.94 -22.29
N ASN A 64 9.20 -1.82 -23.20
CA ASN A 64 8.37 -2.83 -23.85
C ASN A 64 8.70 -4.24 -23.31
N GLN A 65 9.29 -4.31 -22.11
CA GLN A 65 9.46 -5.53 -21.35
C GLN A 65 8.69 -5.38 -20.03
N ILE A 66 8.19 -6.50 -19.51
CA ILE A 66 7.37 -6.51 -18.31
C ILE A 66 8.28 -6.48 -17.07
N GLY A 67 8.05 -5.50 -16.20
CA GLY A 67 8.69 -5.43 -14.90
C GLY A 67 8.22 -6.55 -13.95
N PRO A 68 9.01 -6.89 -12.92
CA PRO A 68 10.18 -6.15 -12.49
C PRO A 68 11.50 -6.65 -13.13
N ASP A 69 11.47 -7.76 -13.86
CA ASP A 69 12.65 -8.38 -14.50
C ASP A 69 13.06 -7.81 -15.84
N LEU A 70 12.13 -7.21 -16.60
CA LEU A 70 12.38 -6.63 -17.92
C LEU A 70 13.02 -7.61 -18.92
N LYS A 71 12.75 -8.92 -18.76
CA LYS A 71 13.29 -9.99 -19.61
C LYS A 71 12.27 -10.58 -20.59
N SER A 72 10.98 -10.39 -20.32
CA SER A 72 9.88 -10.96 -21.11
C SER A 72 8.89 -9.87 -21.53
N SER A 73 8.33 -10.03 -22.72
CA SER A 73 7.23 -9.20 -23.24
C SER A 73 5.84 -9.77 -22.91
N SER A 74 5.77 -10.99 -22.37
CA SER A 74 4.53 -11.63 -21.90
C SER A 74 4.77 -12.42 -20.63
N THR A 75 3.95 -12.24 -19.59
CA THR A 75 4.09 -13.04 -18.36
C THR A 75 2.78 -13.13 -17.60
N PHE A 76 2.61 -14.26 -16.91
CA PHE A 76 1.63 -14.43 -15.85
C PHE A 76 2.39 -14.46 -14.53
N HIS A 77 2.04 -13.58 -13.60
CA HIS A 77 2.63 -13.56 -12.26
C HIS A 77 1.64 -13.11 -11.20
N LEU A 78 1.98 -13.39 -9.94
CA LEU A 78 1.33 -12.75 -8.80
C LEU A 78 1.97 -11.38 -8.60
N ARG A 79 1.27 -10.31 -8.98
CA ARG A 79 1.81 -8.94 -8.89
C ARG A 79 1.96 -8.54 -7.43
N ARG A 80 0.90 -8.76 -6.64
CA ARG A 80 0.85 -8.42 -5.22
C ARG A 80 0.04 -9.47 -4.48
N ALA A 81 0.53 -9.90 -3.34
CA ALA A 81 -0.27 -10.54 -2.31
C ALA A 81 0.05 -9.83 -1.01
N ARG A 82 -0.97 -9.21 -0.42
CA ARG A 82 -0.82 -8.40 0.77
C ARG A 82 -1.57 -9.05 1.90
N PHE A 83 -0.88 -9.22 3.02
CA PHE A 83 -1.44 -9.79 4.24
C PHE A 83 -1.12 -8.85 5.37
N GLY A 84 -2.16 -8.31 5.99
CA GLY A 84 -2.05 -7.40 7.10
C GLY A 84 -2.82 -7.90 8.31
N ALA A 85 -2.35 -7.48 9.46
CA ALA A 85 -3.05 -7.66 10.72
C ALA A 85 -2.99 -6.36 11.50
N ARG A 86 -4.11 -5.98 12.11
CA ARG A 86 -4.15 -4.87 13.04
C ARG A 86 -4.96 -5.26 14.27
N GLY A 87 -4.68 -4.60 15.38
CA GLY A 87 -5.45 -4.78 16.59
C GLY A 87 -5.24 -3.62 17.55
N ALA A 88 -6.27 -3.37 18.34
CA ALA A 88 -6.15 -2.60 19.58
C ALA A 88 -6.16 -3.60 20.74
N ASN A 89 -5.58 -3.19 21.86
CA ASN A 89 -5.41 -4.04 23.02
C ASN A 89 -4.39 -5.16 22.77
N PHE A 90 -3.12 -4.78 22.56
CA PHE A 90 -2.01 -5.72 22.69
C PHE A 90 -2.20 -6.52 24.00
N PRO A 91 -1.91 -7.84 24.07
CA PRO A 91 -2.42 -8.72 25.13
C PRO A 91 -2.22 -8.28 26.59
N LEU A 92 -1.33 -7.30 26.82
CA LEU A 92 -0.93 -6.76 28.13
C LEU A 92 -1.38 -5.29 28.36
N ASP A 93 -1.93 -4.59 27.36
CA ASP A 93 -2.34 -3.17 27.47
C ASP A 93 -3.43 -2.77 26.44
N SER A 94 -4.54 -2.19 26.91
CA SER A 94 -5.64 -1.70 26.06
C SER A 94 -5.34 -0.38 25.33
N LYS A 95 -4.23 0.29 25.66
CA LYS A 95 -3.82 1.58 25.10
C LYS A 95 -2.74 1.48 24.04
N THR A 96 -2.34 0.27 23.67
CA THR A 96 -1.33 0.02 22.64
C THR A 96 -1.98 -0.67 21.44
N ASN A 97 -1.90 -0.01 20.28
CA ASN A 97 -2.33 -0.55 19.00
C ASN A 97 -1.12 -1.09 18.24
N TYR A 98 -1.36 -2.06 17.35
CA TYR A 98 -0.32 -2.57 16.47
C TYR A 98 -0.84 -2.69 15.03
N PHE A 99 0.08 -2.55 14.08
CA PHE A 99 -0.18 -2.69 12.66
C PHE A 99 0.98 -3.41 11.97
N LEU A 100 0.67 -4.53 11.34
CA LEU A 100 1.60 -5.36 10.58
C LEU A 100 1.10 -5.51 9.14
N LEU A 101 2.01 -5.41 8.18
CA LEU A 101 1.71 -5.57 6.77
C LEU A 101 2.87 -6.19 6.01
N PHE A 102 2.61 -7.33 5.40
CA PHE A 102 3.54 -8.06 4.56
C PHE A 102 3.07 -8.00 3.11
N GLU A 103 4.03 -7.83 2.23
CA GLU A 103 3.84 -7.80 0.79
C GLU A 103 4.64 -8.96 0.16
N ALA A 104 3.95 -9.78 -0.60
CA ALA A 104 4.51 -10.87 -1.38
C ALA A 104 4.18 -10.72 -2.87
N GLY A 105 4.82 -11.54 -3.69
CA GLY A 105 4.65 -11.56 -5.15
C GLY A 105 5.78 -10.82 -5.87
N ARG A 106 5.74 -10.78 -7.20
CA ARG A 106 6.78 -10.15 -8.01
C ARG A 106 6.46 -8.69 -8.30
N ASN A 107 7.00 -7.80 -7.48
CA ASN A 107 6.88 -6.36 -7.67
C ASN A 107 8.17 -5.63 -7.25
N GLY A 108 8.16 -4.30 -7.29
CA GLY A 108 9.33 -3.50 -6.93
C GLY A 108 9.76 -3.69 -5.47
N ILE A 109 8.85 -3.95 -4.54
CA ILE A 109 9.18 -4.06 -3.12
C ILE A 109 9.99 -5.33 -2.85
N THR A 110 9.50 -6.47 -3.32
CA THR A 110 10.12 -7.79 -3.13
C THR A 110 11.37 -7.97 -3.96
N LYS A 111 11.35 -7.52 -5.23
CA LYS A 111 12.53 -7.64 -6.09
C LYS A 111 13.74 -6.87 -5.56
N PHE A 112 13.56 -5.65 -5.06
CA PHE A 112 14.68 -4.87 -4.53
C PHE A 112 15.09 -5.29 -3.11
N GLY A 113 14.25 -6.06 -2.41
CA GLY A 113 14.53 -6.57 -1.07
C GLY A 113 15.19 -7.96 -1.03
N ASP A 114 15.56 -8.54 -2.17
CA ASP A 114 16.12 -9.90 -2.32
C ASP A 114 15.30 -11.01 -1.63
N SER A 115 13.98 -10.80 -1.51
CA SER A 115 13.07 -11.72 -0.85
C SER A 115 11.70 -11.69 -1.52
N ASP A 116 11.07 -12.85 -1.68
CA ASP A 116 9.72 -12.97 -2.23
C ASP A 116 8.62 -12.40 -1.30
N VAL A 117 9.00 -12.08 -0.06
CA VAL A 117 8.14 -11.46 0.96
C VAL A 117 8.89 -10.33 1.66
N ALA A 118 8.28 -9.15 1.74
CA ALA A 118 8.84 -7.99 2.41
C ALA A 118 7.86 -7.41 3.46
N PRO A 119 8.31 -7.12 4.69
CA PRO A 119 7.53 -6.32 5.63
C PRO A 119 7.47 -4.88 5.13
N THR A 120 6.26 -4.39 4.89
CA THR A 120 6.01 -3.01 4.43
C THR A 120 5.67 -2.08 5.58
N ASP A 121 4.94 -2.59 6.58
CA ASP A 121 4.64 -1.88 7.81
C ASP A 121 4.75 -2.84 9.00
N ALA A 122 5.44 -2.40 10.04
CA ALA A 122 5.57 -3.06 11.33
C ALA A 122 5.68 -1.97 12.39
N SER A 123 4.54 -1.57 12.94
CA SER A 123 4.48 -0.42 13.84
C SER A 123 3.55 -0.66 15.03
N ILE A 124 3.87 0.01 16.13
CA ILE A 124 3.00 0.12 17.31
C ILE A 124 2.63 1.59 17.52
N THR A 125 1.44 1.83 18.06
CA THR A 125 0.98 3.17 18.44
C THR A 125 0.64 3.18 19.92
N LEU A 126 1.30 4.07 20.65
CA LEU A 126 1.08 4.30 22.08
C LEU A 126 0.06 5.42 22.27
N ASN A 127 -1.05 5.11 22.92
CA ASN A 127 -2.15 6.04 23.18
C ASN A 127 -2.28 6.40 24.67
N GLN A 128 -1.17 6.39 25.40
CA GLN A 128 -1.19 6.58 26.86
C GLN A 128 -1.48 8.03 27.28
N ILE A 129 -1.07 9.01 26.46
CA ILE A 129 -1.28 10.43 26.69
C ILE A 129 -2.62 10.85 26.04
N PRO A 130 -3.51 11.56 26.76
CA PRO A 130 -4.73 12.11 26.16
C PRO A 130 -4.40 12.94 24.91
N HIS A 131 -5.13 12.69 23.82
CA HIS A 131 -5.00 13.38 22.53
C HIS A 131 -3.68 13.20 21.77
N ALA A 132 -2.60 12.71 22.40
CA ALA A 132 -1.35 12.42 21.70
C ALA A 132 -1.28 10.95 21.26
N ARG A 133 -0.63 10.72 20.12
CA ARG A 133 -0.43 9.42 19.50
C ARG A 133 1.04 9.30 19.12
N ILE A 134 1.75 8.35 19.71
CA ILE A 134 3.17 8.13 19.41
C ILE A 134 3.27 6.82 18.64
N ARG A 135 3.58 6.89 17.35
CA ARG A 135 3.76 5.72 16.48
C ARG A 135 5.23 5.43 16.28
N LEU A 136 5.63 4.18 16.53
CA LEU A 136 7.01 3.71 16.47
C LEU A 136 7.11 2.48 15.57
N GLY A 137 8.22 2.35 14.85
CA GLY A 137 8.53 1.20 13.99
C GLY A 137 8.67 1.58 12.51
N GLN A 138 8.46 0.60 11.63
CA GLN A 138 8.51 0.78 10.19
C GLN A 138 7.10 1.06 9.67
N PHE A 139 6.90 2.21 9.04
CA PHE A 139 5.64 2.58 8.39
C PHE A 139 5.90 3.67 7.37
N LYS A 140 4.93 3.91 6.49
CA LYS A 140 5.02 5.01 5.53
C LYS A 140 4.89 6.36 6.23
N TYR A 141 5.79 7.28 5.90
CA TYR A 141 5.77 8.63 6.43
C TYR A 141 4.47 9.35 6.01
N PRO A 142 3.68 9.87 6.98
CA PRO A 142 2.33 10.35 6.71
C PRO A 142 2.21 11.75 6.09
N GLY A 143 3.23 12.61 6.10
CA GLY A 143 3.10 13.99 5.60
C GLY A 143 4.41 14.74 5.47
#